data_AF-A0A8F9R319-F1
#
_entry.id   AF-A0A8F9R319-F1
#
_cell.length_a   1.000
_cell.length_b   1.000
_cell.length_c   1.000
_cell.angle_alpha   90.00
_cell.angle_beta   90.00
_cell.angle_gamma   90.00
#
_symmetry.space_group_name_H-M   'P 1'
#
loop_
_entity.id
_entity.type
_entity.pdbx_description
1 polymer ?
#
loop_
_entity_poly.entity_id
_entity_poly.type
_entity_poly.pdbx_seq_one_letter_code
_entity_poly.pdbx_strand_id
1 'polypeptide(L)'
;MITYDIKITSKNKQALTFFFLFLNKIKQPKINFLTNYEKQKTLIKKITILKSPHVNKKAQEQFEYRVFSKKISISSYNEMKFLIFLKKLKTKLFSEIKLKIKIFYNNKEKTKNNLLNPKNYYINSIIRKNQVNQKLQSKNIKIQPIKPCYKTKKYLKILDCYGELNIQNV
;
A
#
# COMPACT_ATOMS: atom_id res chain seq x y z
N MET A 1 -9.37 -11.32 1.54
CA MET A 1 -8.00 -11.38 0.97
C MET A 1 -7.60 -9.99 0.46
N ILE A 2 -6.38 -9.53 0.74
CA ILE A 2 -5.89 -8.22 0.25
C ILE A 2 -4.83 -8.42 -0.82
N THR A 3 -4.89 -7.57 -1.83
CA THR A 3 -3.96 -7.55 -2.95
C THR A 3 -3.04 -6.34 -2.86
N TYR A 4 -1.75 -6.60 -3.01
CA TYR A 4 -0.68 -5.61 -2.96
C TYR A 4 -0.02 -5.56 -4.32
N ASP A 5 -0.14 -4.42 -5.00
CA ASP A 5 0.53 -4.14 -6.25
C ASP A 5 1.83 -3.40 -5.98
N ILE A 6 2.95 -4.10 -6.16
CA ILE A 6 4.29 -3.58 -5.92
C ILE A 6 4.93 -3.30 -7.27
N LYS A 7 5.13 -2.01 -7.58
CA LYS A 7 5.94 -1.56 -8.71
C LYS A 7 7.37 -1.34 -8.25
N ILE A 8 8.29 -2.05 -8.87
CA ILE A 8 9.73 -1.97 -8.62
C ILE A 8 10.39 -1.30 -9.81
N THR A 9 11.20 -0.27 -9.55
CA THR A 9 11.89 0.48 -10.60
C THR A 9 13.37 0.67 -10.26
N SER A 10 14.22 0.62 -11.29
CA SER A 10 15.65 0.92 -11.16
C SER A 10 16.17 1.55 -12.45
N LYS A 11 17.23 2.36 -12.33
CA LYS A 11 18.01 2.84 -13.49
C LYS A 11 18.92 1.72 -14.03
N ASN A 12 19.33 0.80 -13.17
CA ASN A 12 20.21 -0.32 -13.51
C ASN A 12 19.39 -1.61 -13.73
N LYS A 13 19.51 -2.20 -14.93
CA LYS A 13 18.83 -3.45 -15.29
C LYS A 13 19.30 -4.62 -14.43
N GLN A 14 20.60 -4.68 -14.12
CA GLN A 14 21.21 -5.77 -13.35
C GLN A 14 20.73 -5.76 -11.89
N ALA A 15 20.72 -4.58 -11.26
CA ALA A 15 20.18 -4.44 -9.91
C ALA A 15 18.73 -4.92 -9.82
N LEU A 16 17.92 -4.58 -10.83
CA LEU A 16 16.55 -5.08 -10.92
C LEU A 16 16.53 -6.61 -11.01
N THR A 17 17.32 -7.24 -11.88
CA THR A 17 17.36 -8.71 -11.97
C THR A 17 17.81 -9.38 -10.68
N PHE A 18 18.86 -8.86 -10.03
CA PHE A 18 19.33 -9.38 -8.74
C PHE A 18 18.28 -9.29 -7.65
N PHE A 19 17.50 -8.21 -7.60
CA PHE A 19 16.43 -8.08 -6.63
C PHE A 19 15.32 -9.12 -6.81
N PHE A 20 14.95 -9.45 -8.05
CA PHE A 20 13.96 -10.51 -8.28
C PHE A 20 14.49 -11.90 -7.93
N LEU A 21 15.79 -12.17 -8.16
CA LEU A 21 16.45 -13.38 -7.69
C LEU A 21 16.45 -13.47 -6.15
N PHE A 22 16.80 -12.37 -5.48
CA PHE A 22 16.75 -12.25 -4.02
C PHE A 22 15.34 -12.47 -3.47
N LEU A 23 14.32 -11.85 -4.10
CA LEU A 23 12.92 -12.06 -3.74
C LEU A 23 12.51 -13.53 -3.85
N ASN A 24 12.84 -14.19 -4.96
CA ASN A 24 12.54 -15.60 -5.15
C ASN A 24 13.22 -16.49 -4.10
N LYS A 25 14.46 -16.17 -3.70
CA LYS A 25 15.17 -16.87 -2.63
C LYS A 25 14.45 -16.73 -1.28
N ILE A 26 13.84 -15.59 -0.99
CA ILE A 26 13.09 -15.38 0.28
C ILE A 26 11.71 -16.07 0.26
N LYS A 27 11.10 -16.22 -0.92
CA LYS A 27 9.74 -16.79 -1.05
C LYS A 27 9.65 -18.25 -0.59
N GLN A 28 10.72 -19.03 -0.70
CA GLN A 28 10.68 -20.45 -0.34
C GLN A 28 11.11 -20.69 1.12
N PRO A 29 10.46 -21.58 1.92
CA PRO A 29 9.06 -22.03 1.91
C PRO A 29 8.18 -21.26 2.92
N LYS A 30 8.63 -20.09 3.40
CA LYS A 30 8.09 -19.47 4.64
C LYS A 30 6.84 -18.60 4.46
N ILE A 31 6.41 -18.30 3.23
CA ILE A 31 5.36 -17.29 3.03
C ILE A 31 4.36 -17.69 1.93
N ASN A 32 3.14 -18.03 2.34
CA ASN A 32 2.03 -18.38 1.44
C ASN A 32 1.36 -17.11 0.91
N PHE A 33 1.92 -16.52 -0.13
CA PHE A 33 1.23 -15.49 -0.92
C PHE A 33 1.23 -15.87 -2.41
N LEU A 34 0.13 -15.63 -3.13
CA LEU A 34 0.12 -15.83 -4.57
C LEU A 34 0.80 -14.63 -5.21
N THR A 35 1.71 -14.86 -6.16
CA THR A 35 2.38 -13.79 -6.88
C THR A 35 2.16 -13.88 -8.37
N ASN A 36 1.70 -12.78 -8.96
CA ASN A 36 1.68 -12.59 -10.41
C ASN A 36 2.74 -11.56 -10.81
N TYR A 37 3.48 -11.84 -11.89
CA TYR A 37 4.52 -10.98 -12.41
C TYR A 37 4.05 -10.33 -13.70
N GLU A 38 4.08 -9.00 -13.74
CA GLU A 38 3.68 -8.22 -14.89
C GLU A 38 4.92 -7.53 -15.49
N LYS A 39 5.15 -7.75 -16.79
CA LYS A 39 6.17 -7.02 -17.55
C LYS A 39 5.72 -5.57 -17.69
N GLN A 40 6.57 -4.63 -17.31
CA GLN A 40 6.31 -3.21 -17.55
C GLN A 40 7.21 -2.66 -18.65
N LYS A 41 6.68 -1.68 -19.39
CA LYS A 41 7.45 -0.94 -20.39
C LYS A 41 8.56 -0.15 -19.69
N THR A 42 9.76 -0.20 -20.26
CA THR A 42 10.89 0.64 -19.84
C THR A 42 10.57 2.09 -20.17
N LEU A 43 10.73 2.99 -19.20
CA LEU A 43 10.63 4.41 -19.47
C LEU A 43 11.95 4.87 -20.08
N ILE A 44 11.87 5.50 -21.26
CA ILE A 44 13.02 6.01 -21.99
C ILE A 44 12.76 7.50 -22.24
N LYS A 45 13.67 8.36 -21.78
CA LYS A 45 13.67 9.80 -22.07
C LYS A 45 14.93 10.12 -22.87
N LYS A 46 14.77 10.69 -24.06
CA LYS A 46 15.87 11.11 -24.94
C LYS A 46 16.04 12.61 -24.84
N ILE A 47 17.29 13.08 -24.80
CA ILE A 47 17.65 14.49 -24.78
C ILE A 47 18.76 14.66 -25.83
N THR A 48 18.62 15.66 -26.68
CA THR A 48 19.64 16.01 -27.67
C THR A 48 20.30 17.31 -27.27
N ILE A 49 21.63 17.33 -27.23
CA ILE A 49 22.44 18.46 -26.77
C ILE A 49 23.46 18.79 -27.85
N LEU A 50 23.78 20.07 -28.04
CA LEU A 50 24.87 20.47 -28.93
C LEU A 50 26.20 19.96 -28.35
N LYS A 51 27.04 19.36 -29.20
CA LYS A 51 28.36 18.84 -28.80
C LYS A 51 29.32 19.94 -28.35
N SER A 52 29.14 21.14 -28.89
CA SER A 52 29.95 22.31 -28.57
C SER A 52 29.07 23.40 -27.94
N PRO A 53 29.56 24.12 -26.93
CA PRO A 53 28.83 25.24 -26.33
C PRO A 53 28.63 26.42 -27.31
N HIS A 54 29.43 26.52 -28.38
CA HIS A 54 29.37 27.64 -29.31
C HIS A 54 28.86 27.21 -30.71
N VAL A 55 27.76 27.84 -31.16
CA VAL A 55 27.10 27.98 -32.49
C VAL A 55 26.97 26.76 -33.43
N ASN A 56 27.75 25.69 -33.28
CA ASN A 56 27.75 24.54 -34.19
C ASN A 56 26.52 23.63 -33.99
N LYS A 57 25.38 24.08 -34.50
CA LYS A 57 24.08 23.40 -34.42
C LYS A 57 24.05 22.04 -35.15
N LYS A 58 24.95 21.82 -36.12
CA LYS A 58 25.06 20.56 -36.87
C LYS A 58 25.64 19.42 -36.02
N ALA A 59 26.48 19.75 -35.04
CA ALA A 59 27.07 18.77 -34.13
C ALA A 59 26.15 18.56 -32.91
N GLN A 60 25.28 17.55 -32.97
CA GLN A 60 24.39 17.17 -31.86
C GLN A 60 24.73 15.77 -31.33
N GLU A 61 24.57 15.58 -30.03
CA GLU A 61 24.69 14.31 -29.35
C GLU A 61 23.36 13.94 -28.69
N GLN A 62 23.02 12.64 -28.72
CA GLN A 62 21.79 12.12 -28.12
C GLN A 62 22.13 11.37 -26.83
N PHE A 63 21.58 11.85 -25.73
CA PHE A 63 21.62 11.15 -24.45
C PHE A 63 20.28 10.48 -24.20
N GLU A 64 20.32 9.31 -23.56
CA GLU A 64 19.12 8.63 -23.09
C GLU A 64 19.18 8.36 -21.59
N TYR A 65 18.02 8.51 -20.97
CA TYR A 65 17.76 8.11 -19.61
C TYR A 65 16.74 6.98 -19.61
N ARG A 66 17.14 5.82 -19.07
CA ARG A 66 16.31 4.62 -19.00
C ARG A 66 15.93 4.29 -17.56
N VAL A 67 14.66 3.96 -17.33
CA VAL A 67 14.16 3.40 -16.08
C VAL A 67 13.46 2.09 -16.36
N PHE A 68 14.07 1.01 -15.87
CA PHE A 68 13.51 -0.32 -15.93
C PHE A 68 12.46 -0.48 -14.84
N SER A 69 11.37 -1.14 -15.18
CA SER A 69 10.29 -1.39 -14.23
C SER A 69 9.75 -2.81 -14.37
N LYS A 70 9.33 -3.38 -13.24
CA LYS A 70 8.62 -4.65 -13.15
C LYS A 70 7.57 -4.51 -12.06
N LYS A 71 6.43 -5.17 -12.24
CA LYS A 71 5.36 -5.15 -11.24
C LYS A 71 5.07 -6.55 -10.76
N ILE A 72 4.77 -6.63 -9.47
CA ILE A 72 4.38 -7.87 -8.80
C ILE A 72 3.05 -7.58 -8.10
N SER A 73 2.05 -8.39 -8.40
CA SER A 73 0.80 -8.42 -7.63
C SER A 73 0.88 -9.57 -6.65
N ILE A 74 0.69 -9.27 -5.37
CA ILE A 74 0.79 -10.24 -4.28
C ILE A 74 -0.52 -10.27 -3.52
N SER A 75 -1.18 -11.42 -3.44
CA SER A 75 -2.34 -11.59 -2.57
C SER A 75 -1.95 -12.28 -1.26
N SER A 76 -2.33 -11.67 -0.14
CA SER A 76 -2.07 -12.21 1.19
C SER A 76 -3.34 -12.36 2.00
N TYR A 77 -3.41 -13.47 2.74
CA TYR A 77 -4.45 -13.72 3.74
C TYR A 77 -4.12 -13.11 5.11
N ASN A 78 -2.86 -12.82 5.39
CA ASN A 78 -2.41 -12.26 6.66
C ASN A 78 -1.67 -10.94 6.46
N GLU A 79 -2.43 -9.85 6.58
CA GLU A 79 -1.97 -8.47 6.38
C GLU A 79 -0.77 -8.13 7.25
N MET A 80 -0.85 -8.46 8.54
CA MET A 80 0.17 -8.09 9.52
C MET A 80 1.51 -8.78 9.22
N LYS A 81 1.48 -10.08 8.91
CA LYS A 81 2.69 -10.82 8.51
C LYS A 81 3.28 -10.23 7.23
N PHE A 82 2.43 -9.85 6.26
CA PHE A 82 2.89 -9.26 5.01
C PHE A 82 3.48 -7.86 5.18
N LEU A 83 2.88 -7.02 6.02
CA LEU A 83 3.43 -5.70 6.37
C LEU A 83 4.79 -5.80 7.07
N ILE A 84 4.95 -6.75 8.00
CA ILE A 84 6.24 -7.04 8.65
C ILE A 84 7.27 -7.50 7.61
N PHE A 85 6.86 -8.35 6.66
CA PHE A 85 7.71 -8.77 5.55
C PHE A 85 8.15 -7.58 4.69
N LEU A 86 7.24 -6.69 4.30
CA LEU A 86 7.56 -5.48 3.54
C LEU A 86 8.54 -4.57 4.30
N LYS A 87 8.37 -4.42 5.63
CA LYS A 87 9.30 -3.66 6.47
C LYS A 87 10.70 -4.27 6.44
N LYS A 88 10.81 -5.59 6.63
CA LYS A 88 12.10 -6.32 6.55
C LYS A 88 12.73 -6.24 5.16
N LEU A 89 11.90 -6.20 4.12
CA LEU A 89 12.36 -6.06 2.75
C LEU A 89 12.92 -4.67 2.50
N LYS A 90 12.27 -3.62 3.03
CA LYS A 90 12.77 -2.24 2.95
C LYS A 90 14.13 -2.07 3.62
N THR A 91 14.37 -2.71 4.77
CA THR A 91 15.67 -2.64 5.47
C THR A 91 16.80 -3.34 4.72
N LYS A 92 16.48 -4.34 3.89
CA LYS A 92 17.45 -5.09 3.08
C LYS A 92 17.50 -4.62 1.63
N LEU A 93 16.87 -3.50 1.32
CA LEU A 93 16.73 -3.03 -0.06
C LEU A 93 18.04 -2.43 -0.56
N PHE A 94 18.38 -2.73 -1.80
CA PHE A 94 19.47 -2.08 -2.52
C PHE A 94 19.16 -0.60 -2.76
N SER A 95 20.15 0.28 -2.59
CA SER A 95 20.01 1.74 -2.76
C SER A 95 19.52 2.15 -4.15
N GLU A 96 19.82 1.36 -5.18
CA GLU A 96 19.44 1.61 -6.57
C GLU A 96 17.96 1.34 -6.89
N ILE A 97 17.23 0.68 -5.98
CA ILE A 97 15.89 0.16 -6.24
C ILE A 97 14.84 1.01 -5.53
N LYS A 98 13.85 1.46 -6.30
CA LYS A 98 12.68 2.17 -5.78
C LYS A 98 11.47 1.23 -5.79
N LEU A 99 10.77 1.18 -4.65
CA LEU A 99 9.54 0.42 -4.46
C LEU A 99 8.36 1.36 -4.31
N LYS A 100 7.30 1.14 -5.09
CA LYS A 100 6.00 1.78 -4.93
C LYS A 100 4.94 0.72 -4.69
N ILE A 101 4.25 0.80 -3.57
CA ILE A 101 3.25 -0.18 -3.14
C ILE A 101 1.87 0.46 -3.23
N LYS A 102 0.94 -0.19 -3.91
CA LYS A 102 -0.50 0.11 -3.92
C LYS A 102 -1.23 -1.03 -3.24
N ILE A 103 -2.16 -0.71 -2.33
CA ILE A 103 -2.91 -1.71 -1.58
C ILE A 103 -4.37 -1.64 -2.03
N PHE A 104 -4.94 -2.79 -2.37
CA PHE A 104 -6.32 -2.93 -2.79
C PHE A 104 -7.08 -3.82 -1.80
N TYR A 105 -8.15 -3.27 -1.23
CA TYR A 105 -9.00 -3.94 -0.25
C TYR A 105 -10.33 -4.30 -0.88
N ASN A 106 -10.74 -5.57 -0.82
CA ASN A 106 -12.10 -5.95 -1.18
C ASN A 106 -13.04 -5.64 0.00
N ASN A 107 -13.78 -4.53 -0.07
CA ASN A 107 -14.68 -4.11 1.01
C ASN A 107 -15.85 -5.09 1.26
N LYS A 108 -16.11 -6.03 0.33
CA LYS A 108 -17.21 -7.00 0.44
C LYS A 108 -17.04 -7.99 1.62
N GLU A 109 -15.81 -8.22 2.10
CA GLU A 109 -15.54 -9.17 3.20
C GLU A 109 -15.55 -8.54 4.61
N LYS A 110 -15.58 -7.19 4.73
CA LYS A 110 -15.56 -6.51 6.04
C LYS A 110 -16.79 -6.80 6.90
N THR A 111 -17.91 -7.17 6.28
CA THR A 111 -19.17 -7.44 6.99
C THR A 111 -19.10 -8.69 7.87
N LYS A 112 -18.34 -9.72 7.49
CA LYS A 112 -18.21 -10.96 8.28
C LYS A 112 -17.23 -10.80 9.47
N ASN A 113 -16.11 -10.10 9.26
CA ASN A 113 -15.10 -9.91 10.31
C ASN A 113 -15.53 -8.90 11.39
N ASN A 114 -16.46 -8.00 11.08
CA ASN A 114 -17.04 -7.10 12.08
C ASN A 114 -17.90 -7.82 13.14
N LEU A 115 -18.40 -9.02 12.86
CA LEU A 115 -19.20 -9.81 13.80
C LEU A 115 -18.33 -10.46 14.90
N LEU A 116 -17.09 -10.80 14.57
CA LEU A 116 -16.12 -11.47 15.44
C LEU A 116 -15.13 -10.51 16.11
N ASN A 117 -15.27 -9.20 15.90
CA ASN A 117 -14.45 -8.21 16.57
C ASN A 117 -14.96 -8.02 18.01
N PRO A 118 -14.17 -8.35 19.05
CA PRO A 118 -14.62 -8.23 20.44
C PRO A 118 -14.98 -6.79 20.83
N LYS A 119 -14.45 -5.78 20.14
CA LYS A 119 -14.88 -4.36 20.33
C LYS A 119 -16.28 -4.08 19.80
N ASN A 120 -16.73 -4.78 18.76
CA ASN A 120 -18.08 -4.64 18.21
C ASN A 120 -19.12 -5.45 19.00
N TYR A 121 -18.70 -6.49 19.72
CA TYR A 121 -19.57 -7.27 20.60
C TYR A 121 -20.17 -6.41 21.72
N TYR A 122 -19.37 -5.51 22.32
CA TYR A 122 -19.83 -4.57 23.34
C TYR A 122 -20.84 -3.53 22.82
N ILE A 123 -20.78 -3.17 21.54
CA ILE A 123 -21.70 -2.17 20.97
C ILE A 123 -23.10 -2.76 20.81
N ASN A 124 -23.21 -4.02 20.37
CA ASN A 124 -24.52 -4.67 20.22
C ASN A 124 -25.20 -4.98 21.57
N SER A 125 -24.45 -5.27 22.63
CA SER A 125 -25.05 -5.50 23.96
C SER A 125 -25.57 -4.21 24.60
N ILE A 126 -24.89 -3.07 24.38
CA ILE A 126 -25.35 -1.75 24.82
C ILE A 126 -26.58 -1.29 24.02
N ILE A 127 -26.59 -1.48 22.70
CA ILE A 127 -27.75 -1.13 21.85
C ILE A 127 -28.98 -1.96 22.23
N ARG A 128 -28.82 -3.27 22.51
CA ARG A 128 -29.93 -4.11 22.98
C ARG A 128 -30.49 -3.67 24.34
N LYS A 129 -29.63 -3.28 25.29
CA LYS A 129 -30.08 -2.71 26.58
C LYS A 129 -30.80 -1.37 26.38
N ASN A 130 -30.32 -0.54 25.47
CA ASN A 130 -30.93 0.75 25.17
C ASN A 130 -32.27 0.62 24.42
N GLN A 131 -32.48 -0.41 23.59
CA GLN A 131 -33.77 -0.67 22.95
C GLN A 131 -34.85 -1.14 23.93
N VAL A 132 -34.47 -1.90 24.97
CA VAL A 132 -35.37 -2.28 26.05
C VAL A 132 -35.72 -1.06 26.91
N ASN A 133 -34.74 -0.18 27.18
CA ASN A 133 -34.98 1.06 27.94
C ASN A 133 -35.74 2.13 27.13
N GLN A 134 -35.58 2.18 25.80
CA GLN A 134 -36.30 3.12 24.92
C GLN A 134 -37.78 2.75 24.74
N LYS A 135 -38.15 1.47 24.88
CA LYS A 135 -39.57 1.07 24.93
C LYS A 135 -40.29 1.56 26.19
N LEU A 136 -39.56 1.88 27.25
CA LEU A 136 -40.09 2.39 28.52
C LEU A 136 -40.03 3.93 28.64
N GLN A 137 -39.36 4.63 27.72
CA GLN A 137 -39.18 6.09 27.76
C GLN A 137 -39.76 6.81 26.53
N SER A 138 -40.75 6.21 25.86
CA SER A 138 -41.45 6.82 24.72
C SER A 138 -42.47 7.88 25.14
N LYS A 139 -42.11 8.79 26.05
CA LYS A 139 -42.84 10.06 26.23
C LYS A 139 -41.82 11.18 26.46
N ASN A 140 -41.55 11.90 25.38
CA ASN A 140 -40.97 13.26 25.33
C ASN A 140 -39.49 13.45 25.69
N ILE A 141 -38.55 13.04 24.81
CA ILE A 141 -37.27 13.77 24.67
C ILE A 141 -36.81 13.74 23.20
N LYS A 142 -36.77 14.89 22.53
CA LYS A 142 -36.07 15.07 21.25
C LYS A 142 -34.57 15.20 21.54
N ILE A 143 -33.76 14.23 21.14
CA ILE A 143 -32.29 14.30 21.24
C ILE A 143 -31.72 14.32 19.82
N GLN A 144 -30.95 15.37 19.49
CA GLN A 144 -30.24 15.49 18.22
C GLN A 144 -29.14 14.41 18.12
N PRO A 145 -28.87 13.84 16.93
CA PRO A 145 -27.86 12.81 16.78
C PRO A 145 -26.45 13.37 17.00
N ILE A 146 -25.77 12.85 18.02
CA ILE A 146 -24.36 13.10 18.30
C ILE A 146 -23.53 12.52 17.14
N LYS A 147 -22.72 13.36 16.50
CA LYS A 147 -21.79 12.96 15.42
C LYS A 147 -20.85 11.84 15.92
N PRO A 148 -20.70 10.69 15.22
CA PRO A 148 -19.77 9.65 15.65
C PRO A 148 -18.33 10.15 15.52
N CYS A 149 -17.65 10.28 16.66
CA CYS A 149 -16.23 10.60 16.75
C CYS A 149 -15.40 9.37 16.34
N TYR A 150 -14.72 9.45 15.21
CA TYR A 150 -13.84 8.39 14.70
C TYR A 150 -12.55 8.31 15.55
N LYS A 151 -12.53 7.47 16.59
CA LYS A 151 -11.29 7.09 17.29
C LYS A 151 -10.53 5.99 16.53
N THR A 152 -10.10 6.27 15.30
CA THR A 152 -9.16 5.42 14.54
C THR A 152 -7.70 5.90 14.63
N LYS A 153 -7.45 7.05 15.25
CA LYS A 153 -6.12 7.70 15.29
C LYS A 153 -5.07 7.01 16.18
N LYS A 154 -5.44 6.03 17.02
CA LYS A 154 -4.50 5.43 18.00
C LYS A 154 -3.55 4.38 17.40
N TYR A 155 -3.96 3.69 16.32
CA TYR A 155 -3.11 2.70 15.64
C TYR A 155 -2.21 3.33 14.54
N LEU A 156 -2.57 4.51 14.04
CA LEU A 156 -1.74 5.27 13.11
C LEU A 156 -0.50 5.84 13.80
N LYS A 157 -0.59 6.17 15.09
CA LYS A 157 0.51 6.70 15.91
C LYS A 157 1.68 5.72 16.12
N ILE A 158 1.50 4.43 15.86
CA ILE A 158 2.59 3.42 15.89
C ILE A 158 3.47 3.49 14.62
N LEU A 159 3.01 4.18 13.58
CA LEU A 159 3.72 4.34 12.31
C LEU A 159 4.44 5.69 12.18
N ASP A 160 4.25 6.59 13.15
CA ASP A 160 4.85 7.93 13.14
C ASP A 160 6.28 7.89 13.68
N CYS A 161 7.24 7.71 12.77
CA CYS A 161 8.45 8.55 12.86
C CYS A 161 8.60 9.45 11.64
N TYR A 162 8.30 9.04 10.39
CA TYR A 162 8.31 9.96 9.24
C TYR A 162 7.48 9.43 8.05
N GLY A 163 6.19 9.71 8.01
CA GLY A 163 5.39 9.35 6.84
C GLY A 163 3.96 9.87 6.87
N GLU A 164 3.76 11.11 6.44
CA GLU A 164 2.44 11.62 6.09
C GLU A 164 1.86 10.81 4.91
N LEU A 165 0.73 10.14 5.14
CA LEU A 165 -0.06 9.46 4.11
C LEU A 165 -1.17 10.41 3.66
N ASN A 166 -0.96 11.11 2.54
CA ASN A 166 -2.05 11.83 1.85
C ASN A 166 -2.96 10.83 1.14
N ILE A 167 -4.07 10.51 1.79
CA ILE A 167 -5.17 9.73 1.23
C ILE A 167 -6.12 10.72 0.57
N GLN A 168 -6.13 10.77 -0.77
CA GLN A 168 -7.22 11.41 -1.51
C GLN A 168 -8.33 10.38 -1.67
N ASN A 169 -9.50 10.71 -1.12
CA ASN A 169 -10.73 9.97 -1.36
C ASN A 169 -11.30 10.45 -2.71
N VAL A 170 -11.55 9.53 -3.63
CA VAL A 170 -12.42 9.72 -4.80
C VAL A 170 -13.67 8.89 -4.57
#